data_AF-W5M0N8-F1
#
_entry.id   AF-W5M0N8-F1
#
_cell.length_a   1.000
_cell.length_b   1.000
_cell.length_c   1.000
_cell.angle_alpha   90.00
_cell.angle_beta   90.00
_cell.angle_gamma   90.00
#
_symmetry.space_group_name_H-M   'P 1'
#
loop_
_entity.id
_entity.type
_entity.pdbx_description
1 polymer ?
#
loop_
_entity_poly.entity_id
_entity_poly.type
_entity_poly.pdbx_seq_one_letter_code
_entity_poly.pdbx_strand_id
1 'polypeptide(L)'
;MAGLVLCEPTDLYNILNQYTTRVSKLSESNYLCLIDARTKAEYDESHVFTAKRAKRDENGEFVIPACVEVECVKYCIVYDGNTSSVHGCELNVNIEGWCILGQHSARVVKGNPSQSPATQGPRSFSSGPAVECAEVLALSTRYPVQILKGGYEDFSASYPFLRTQKILYTPQELENLTLYPVEILPGQLYMANLRQASDHQIHKDLKLKALVNASQD
;
A
#
# COMPACT_ATOMS: atom_id res chain seq x y z
N MET A 1 19.63 -2.95 3.46
CA MET A 1 18.42 -2.12 3.70
C MET A 1 17.45 -2.44 2.59
N ALA A 2 16.18 -2.62 2.93
CA ALA A 2 15.16 -2.81 1.91
C ALA A 2 14.97 -1.52 1.11
N GLY A 3 14.67 -1.62 -0.18
CA GLY A 3 14.33 -0.45 -1.00
C GLY A 3 12.92 0.07 -0.71
N LEU A 4 12.60 1.25 -1.24
CA LEU A 4 11.23 1.78 -1.28
C LEU A 4 10.65 1.62 -2.67
N VAL A 5 9.40 1.21 -2.78
CA VAL A 5 8.68 1.05 -4.06
C VAL A 5 7.28 1.64 -3.95
N LEU A 6 6.67 2.00 -5.07
CA LEU A 6 5.26 2.40 -5.10
C LEU A 6 4.35 1.15 -5.16
N CYS A 7 3.20 1.25 -4.51
CA CYS A 7 2.10 0.29 -4.55
C CYS A 7 0.89 0.97 -5.19
N GLU A 8 0.32 0.42 -6.25
CA GLU A 8 -0.91 0.97 -6.82
C GLU A 8 -2.11 0.62 -5.92
N PRO A 9 -3.19 1.44 -5.90
CA PRO A 9 -4.38 1.15 -5.11
C PRO A 9 -4.98 -0.24 -5.37
N THR A 10 -4.93 -0.71 -6.62
CA THR A 10 -5.41 -2.06 -7.01
C THR A 10 -4.53 -3.17 -6.43
N ASP A 11 -3.23 -2.95 -6.26
CA ASP A 11 -2.35 -3.92 -5.63
C ASP A 11 -2.73 -4.09 -4.15
N LEU A 12 -2.92 -2.98 -3.42
CA LEU A 12 -3.38 -3.03 -2.04
C LEU A 12 -4.76 -3.69 -1.92
N TYR A 13 -5.69 -3.36 -2.83
CA TYR A 13 -7.01 -4.00 -2.88
C TYR A 13 -6.88 -5.52 -3.00
N ASN A 14 -6.04 -6.01 -3.92
CA ASN A 14 -5.84 -7.45 -4.13
C ASN A 14 -5.12 -8.13 -2.97
N ILE A 15 -4.18 -7.42 -2.32
CA ILE A 15 -3.48 -7.91 -1.13
C ILE A 15 -4.45 -8.08 0.04
N LEU A 16 -5.34 -7.10 0.26
CA LEU A 16 -6.38 -7.17 1.30
C LEU A 16 -7.39 -8.29 1.07
N ASN A 17 -7.65 -8.63 -0.19
CA ASN A 17 -8.69 -9.59 -0.58
C ASN A 17 -8.16 -11.00 -0.91
N GLN A 18 -6.95 -11.34 -0.49
CA GLN A 18 -6.33 -12.63 -0.82
C GLN A 18 -6.77 -13.77 0.11
N TYR A 19 -7.09 -14.93 -0.47
CA TYR A 19 -7.46 -16.16 0.25
C TYR A 19 -6.36 -17.23 0.20
N THR A 20 -6.19 -17.97 1.29
CA THR A 20 -5.56 -19.31 1.31
C THR A 20 -6.66 -20.33 1.50
N THR A 21 -7.03 -21.05 0.43
CA THR A 21 -8.11 -22.06 0.41
C THR A 21 -9.50 -21.53 0.79
N ARG A 22 -9.76 -21.26 2.08
CA ARG A 22 -11.04 -20.77 2.63
C ARG A 22 -10.89 -19.69 3.68
N VAL A 23 -9.66 -19.29 4.01
CA VAL A 23 -9.36 -18.35 5.09
C VAL A 23 -8.66 -17.14 4.49
N SER A 24 -8.98 -15.96 5.02
CA SER A 24 -8.27 -14.72 4.68
C SER A 24 -6.79 -14.85 5.01
N LYS A 25 -5.92 -14.38 4.11
CA LYS A 25 -4.48 -14.27 4.43
C LYS A 25 -4.16 -13.19 5.44
N LEU A 26 -5.11 -12.29 5.74
CA LEU A 26 -4.91 -11.24 6.73
C LEU A 26 -4.76 -11.77 8.16
N SER A 27 -5.18 -13.01 8.44
CA SER A 27 -4.94 -13.63 9.74
C SER A 27 -3.48 -14.11 9.91
N GLU A 28 -2.72 -14.25 8.82
CA GLU A 28 -1.32 -14.66 8.84
C GLU A 28 -0.43 -13.47 9.25
N SER A 29 0.29 -13.58 10.37
CA SER A 29 1.10 -12.50 10.94
C SER A 29 2.26 -12.03 10.04
N ASN A 30 2.75 -12.92 9.17
CA ASN A 30 3.83 -12.67 8.23
C ASN A 30 3.36 -12.27 6.82
N TYR A 31 2.05 -12.05 6.62
CA TYR A 31 1.51 -11.71 5.31
C TYR A 31 1.51 -10.20 5.02
N LEU A 32 0.79 -9.41 5.83
CA LEU A 32 0.59 -7.98 5.61
C LEU A 32 0.84 -7.15 6.88
N CYS A 33 1.66 -6.12 6.74
CA CYS A 33 1.77 -4.99 7.64
C CYS A 33 1.33 -3.73 6.90
N LEU A 34 0.13 -3.23 7.21
CA LEU A 34 -0.41 -2.01 6.62
C LEU A 34 -0.36 -0.87 7.65
N ILE A 35 0.39 0.19 7.36
CA ILE A 35 0.66 1.29 8.28
C ILE A 35 0.08 2.59 7.75
N ASP A 36 -0.72 3.25 8.59
CA ASP A 36 -1.24 4.60 8.36
C ASP A 36 -0.32 5.62 9.05
N ALA A 37 0.37 6.43 8.25
CA ALA A 37 1.33 7.45 8.71
C ALA A 37 0.67 8.82 8.97
N ARG A 38 -0.65 8.95 8.80
CA ARG A 38 -1.40 10.20 9.05
C ARG A 38 -1.52 10.51 10.54
N THR A 39 -2.07 11.68 10.83
CA THR A 39 -2.34 12.08 12.22
C THR A 39 -3.36 11.16 12.89
N LYS A 40 -3.38 11.15 14.22
CA LYS A 40 -4.38 10.38 14.97
C LYS A 40 -5.81 10.79 14.65
N ALA A 41 -6.07 12.09 14.43
CA ALA A 41 -7.40 12.58 14.12
C ALA A 41 -7.91 12.01 12.78
N GLU A 42 -7.06 12.05 11.74
CA GLU A 42 -7.39 11.50 10.41
C GLU A 42 -7.60 9.99 10.46
N TYR A 43 -6.76 9.26 11.20
CA TYR A 43 -6.91 7.81 11.39
C TYR A 43 -8.22 7.46 12.10
N ASP A 44 -8.55 8.19 13.18
CA ASP A 44 -9.75 7.94 13.98
C ASP A 44 -11.03 8.28 13.18
N GLU A 45 -10.97 9.27 12.29
CA GLU A 45 -12.07 9.60 11.38
C GLU A 45 -12.34 8.47 10.40
N SER A 46 -11.30 8.01 9.69
CA SER A 46 -11.40 6.83 8.81
C SER A 46 -10.02 6.41 8.30
N HIS A 47 -9.76 5.10 8.25
CA HIS A 47 -8.52 4.52 7.72
C HIS A 47 -8.84 3.33 6.79
N VAL A 48 -7.83 2.78 6.12
CA VAL A 48 -7.98 1.53 5.35
C VAL A 48 -8.18 0.38 6.32
N PHE A 49 -9.10 -0.52 5.99
CA PHE A 49 -9.37 -1.74 6.75
C PHE A 49 -8.07 -2.50 7.11
N THR A 50 -7.95 -2.93 8.37
CA THR A 50 -6.75 -3.54 9.02
C THR A 50 -5.51 -2.67 9.20
N ALA A 51 -5.49 -1.43 8.73
CA ALA A 51 -4.34 -0.56 8.92
C ALA A 51 -4.07 -0.30 10.40
N LYS A 52 -2.78 -0.22 10.77
CA LYS A 52 -2.33 0.19 12.09
C LYS A 52 -1.79 1.61 11.99
N ARG A 53 -2.21 2.48 12.89
CA ARG A 53 -1.63 3.82 12.97
C ARG A 53 -0.16 3.76 13.37
N ALA A 54 0.68 4.46 12.63
CA ALA A 54 2.08 4.68 12.97
C ALA A 54 2.19 5.45 14.30
N LYS A 55 3.19 5.09 15.10
CA LYS A 55 3.51 5.78 16.35
C LYS A 55 4.73 6.67 16.11
N ARG A 56 4.79 7.76 16.87
CA ARG A 56 5.95 8.63 16.94
C ARG A 56 6.48 8.65 18.38
N ASP A 57 7.78 8.82 18.55
CA ASP A 57 8.42 8.98 19.85
C ASP A 57 8.26 10.41 20.40
N GLU A 58 8.91 10.71 21.52
CA GLU A 58 8.90 12.04 22.14
C GLU A 58 9.58 13.12 21.27
N ASN A 59 10.45 12.71 20.34
CA ASN A 59 11.13 13.59 19.39
C ASN A 59 10.29 13.86 18.14
N GLY A 60 9.16 13.15 17.97
CA GLY A 60 8.31 13.22 16.79
C GLY A 60 8.74 12.27 15.66
N GLU A 61 9.75 11.44 15.88
CA GLU A 61 10.26 10.47 14.90
C GLU A 61 9.39 9.22 14.89
N PHE A 62 9.19 8.62 13.70
CA PHE A 62 8.43 7.39 13.59
C PHE A 62 9.13 6.23 14.30
N VAL A 63 8.34 5.41 14.99
CA VAL A 63 8.83 4.19 15.64
C VAL A 63 8.23 2.94 15.01
N ILE A 64 9.06 1.92 14.88
CA ILE A 64 8.64 0.60 14.38
C ILE A 64 7.59 0.02 15.34
N PRO A 65 6.39 -0.35 14.86
CA PRO A 65 5.36 -0.91 15.72
C PRO A 65 5.82 -2.24 16.36
N ALA A 66 5.83 -2.31 17.69
CA ALA A 66 6.26 -3.49 18.45
C ALA A 66 5.45 -4.78 18.19
N CYS A 67 4.30 -4.68 17.51
CA CYS A 67 3.40 -5.81 17.23
C CYS A 67 3.55 -6.39 15.82
N VAL A 68 4.69 -6.14 15.16
CA VAL A 68 4.95 -6.61 13.80
C VAL A 68 6.34 -7.23 13.74
N GLU A 69 6.41 -8.50 13.37
CA GLU A 69 7.65 -9.14 12.91
C GLU A 69 7.99 -8.58 11.51
N VAL A 70 8.39 -7.30 11.47
CA VAL A 70 8.66 -6.57 10.22
C VAL A 70 9.77 -7.23 9.41
N GLU A 71 10.64 -8.01 10.05
CA GLU A 71 11.74 -8.70 9.40
C GLU A 71 11.25 -9.58 8.24
N CYS A 72 10.20 -10.36 8.44
CA CYS A 72 9.76 -11.38 7.48
C CYS A 72 8.38 -11.14 6.88
N VAL A 73 7.76 -9.99 7.15
CA VAL A 73 6.44 -9.68 6.59
C VAL A 73 6.53 -9.53 5.06
N LYS A 74 5.71 -10.30 4.33
CA LYS A 74 5.76 -10.35 2.87
C LYS A 74 5.41 -9.00 2.23
N TYR A 75 4.37 -8.35 2.75
CA TYR A 75 3.93 -7.03 2.31
C TYR A 75 4.02 -6.05 3.48
N CYS A 76 4.92 -5.08 3.39
CA CYS A 76 4.96 -3.92 4.27
C CYS A 76 4.52 -2.70 3.46
N ILE A 77 3.34 -2.17 3.75
CA ILE A 77 2.73 -1.08 2.99
C ILE A 77 2.48 0.10 3.93
N VAL A 78 2.93 1.29 3.54
CA VAL A 78 2.77 2.54 4.28
C VAL A 78 2.01 3.54 3.42
N TYR A 79 1.10 4.30 4.03
CA TYR A 79 0.39 5.36 3.34
C TYR A 79 0.17 6.57 4.25
N ASP A 80 0.07 7.74 3.63
CA ASP A 80 -0.39 8.98 4.26
C ASP A 80 -1.66 9.47 3.54
N GLY A 81 -1.93 10.78 3.52
CA GLY A 81 -3.08 11.33 2.82
C GLY A 81 -3.03 11.12 1.30
N ASN A 82 -1.89 11.45 0.67
CA ASN A 82 -1.84 11.68 -0.78
C ASN A 82 -0.45 11.51 -1.44
N THR A 83 0.51 10.83 -0.79
CA THR A 83 1.83 10.62 -1.39
C THR A 83 1.70 9.86 -2.71
N SER A 84 2.11 10.51 -3.80
CA SER A 84 1.98 9.98 -5.17
C SER A 84 3.33 9.71 -5.86
N SER A 85 4.43 10.03 -5.20
CA SER A 85 5.78 9.78 -5.72
C SER A 85 6.75 9.47 -4.60
N VAL A 86 7.65 8.53 -4.85
CA VAL A 86 8.82 8.29 -4.01
C VAL A 86 9.99 8.93 -4.73
N HIS A 87 10.37 10.14 -4.33
CA HIS A 87 11.63 10.72 -4.78
C HIS A 87 12.73 10.03 -3.97
N GLY A 88 13.21 8.91 -4.48
CA GLY A 88 14.28 8.17 -3.84
C GLY A 88 15.51 9.06 -3.68
N CYS A 89 15.97 9.19 -2.45
CA CYS A 89 17.39 9.14 -2.19
C CYS A 89 17.87 7.82 -2.80
N GLU A 90 18.39 7.86 -4.03
CA GLU A 90 19.13 6.73 -4.61
C GLU A 90 20.36 6.49 -3.73
N LEU A 91 20.19 5.78 -2.63
CA LEU A 91 21.31 5.12 -1.99
C LEU A 91 21.71 4.01 -2.94
N ASN A 92 22.86 4.19 -3.60
CA ASN A 92 23.59 3.19 -4.35
C ASN A 92 23.68 1.88 -3.55
N VAL A 93 22.69 1.01 -3.70
CA VAL A 93 22.85 -0.41 -3.42
C VAL A 93 23.08 -1.04 -4.77
N ASN A 94 24.33 -1.42 -5.00
CA ASN A 94 24.76 -2.17 -6.18
C ASN A 94 24.05 -3.53 -6.15
N ILE A 95 22.81 -3.58 -6.64
CA ILE A 95 22.10 -4.82 -6.93
C ILE A 95 22.04 -4.88 -8.45
N GLU A 96 23.08 -5.48 -9.03
CA GLU A 96 22.96 -5.98 -10.39
C GLU A 96 21.77 -6.93 -10.44
N GLY A 97 20.73 -6.55 -11.19
CA GLY A 97 19.77 -7.54 -11.67
C GLY A 97 18.29 -7.28 -11.46
N TRP A 98 17.79 -6.03 -11.54
CA TRP A 98 16.44 -5.77 -12.07
C TRP A 98 16.42 -4.50 -12.93
N CYS A 99 16.73 -4.71 -14.21
CA CYS A 99 16.25 -3.87 -15.30
C CYS A 99 15.18 -4.65 -16.08
N ILE A 100 14.42 -3.90 -16.90
CA ILE A 100 13.41 -4.30 -17.88
C ILE A 100 12.00 -4.42 -17.23
N LEU A 101 11.08 -3.47 -17.37
CA LEU A 101 10.49 -2.91 -18.59
C LEU A 101 9.90 -1.51 -18.36
N GLY A 102 10.01 -0.62 -19.35
CA GLY A 102 9.13 0.56 -19.45
C GLY A 102 9.80 1.90 -19.72
N GLN A 103 10.62 1.99 -20.76
CA GLN A 103 10.94 3.30 -21.36
C GLN A 103 9.67 3.88 -22.00
N HIS A 104 9.41 5.16 -21.77
CA HIS A 104 9.03 6.16 -22.79
C HIS A 104 8.83 7.53 -22.08
N SER A 105 9.84 8.39 -22.17
CA SER A 105 9.80 9.63 -22.96
C SER A 105 9.65 10.91 -22.13
N ALA A 106 10.78 11.57 -21.84
CA ALA A 106 10.80 13.01 -21.65
C ALA A 106 11.96 13.63 -22.45
N ARG A 107 11.57 14.46 -23.40
CA ARG A 107 12.40 15.24 -24.33
C ARG A 107 13.47 16.05 -23.61
N VAL A 108 14.70 15.95 -24.12
CA VAL A 108 15.81 16.87 -23.85
C VAL A 108 15.48 18.25 -24.43
N VAL A 109 15.28 19.25 -23.58
CA VAL A 109 15.39 20.66 -23.98
C VAL A 109 16.80 21.14 -23.63
N LYS A 110 17.58 21.46 -24.66
CA LYS A 110 18.90 22.12 -24.54
C LYS A 110 18.71 23.59 -24.16
N GLY A 111 19.37 24.04 -23.11
CA GLY A 111 19.52 25.45 -22.74
C GLY A 111 20.87 25.69 -22.05
N ASN A 112 21.57 26.73 -22.47
CA ASN A 112 23.01 27.00 -22.26
C ASN A 112 23.47 27.24 -20.81
N PRO A 113 24.79 27.09 -20.52
CA PRO A 113 25.36 27.24 -19.19
C PRO A 113 25.89 28.66 -18.96
N SER A 114 25.41 29.34 -17.91
CA SER A 114 26.16 30.44 -17.29
C SER A 114 25.57 30.79 -15.92
N GLN A 115 26.39 30.58 -14.89
CA GLN A 115 26.51 31.32 -13.60
C GLN A 115 26.54 30.42 -12.34
N SER A 116 27.77 30.29 -11.83
CA SER A 116 28.20 30.30 -10.42
C SER A 116 27.78 29.17 -9.45
N PRO A 117 28.71 28.66 -8.59
CA PRO A 117 28.45 27.57 -7.68
C PRO A 117 27.82 28.10 -6.39
N ALA A 118 26.50 27.99 -6.27
CA ALA A 118 25.84 28.11 -4.98
C ALA A 118 26.04 26.80 -4.21
N THR A 119 26.74 26.88 -3.07
CA THR A 119 26.86 25.84 -2.05
C THR A 119 25.48 25.26 -1.73
N GLN A 120 25.18 24.09 -2.27
CA GLN A 120 23.97 23.35 -1.90
C GLN A 120 24.31 22.54 -0.65
N GLY A 121 23.82 23.01 0.50
CA GLY A 121 23.57 22.11 1.64
C GLY A 121 22.62 20.98 1.20
N PRO A 122 22.51 19.89 1.97
CA PRO A 122 21.68 18.76 1.59
C PRO A 122 20.25 19.28 1.40
N ARG A 123 19.76 19.23 0.16
CA ARG A 123 18.38 19.59 -0.17
C ARG A 123 17.49 18.59 0.55
N SER A 124 16.94 18.99 1.69
CA SER A 124 15.83 18.28 2.33
C SER A 124 14.62 18.44 1.41
N PHE A 125 14.47 17.55 0.44
CA PHE A 125 13.18 17.33 -0.17
C PHE A 125 12.27 16.86 0.95
N SER A 126 11.27 17.66 1.31
CA SER A 126 10.30 17.31 2.35
C SER A 126 9.54 16.07 1.91
N SER A 127 10.05 14.91 2.32
CA SER A 127 9.38 13.62 2.15
C SER A 127 8.08 13.64 2.95
N GLY A 128 7.00 13.09 2.38
CA GLY A 128 5.73 13.00 3.11
C GLY A 128 5.85 12.06 4.32
N PRO A 129 4.90 12.13 5.28
CA PRO A 129 4.88 11.24 6.45
C PRO A 129 4.98 9.75 6.10
N ALA A 130 4.42 9.34 4.96
CA ALA A 130 4.54 7.96 4.50
C ALA A 130 5.98 7.57 4.17
N VAL A 131 6.74 8.46 3.55
CA VAL A 131 8.13 8.19 3.16
C VAL A 131 9.03 8.17 4.39
N GLU A 132 8.88 9.14 5.29
CA GLU A 132 9.60 9.16 6.59
C GLU A 132 9.38 7.86 7.38
N CYS A 133 8.12 7.42 7.47
CA CYS A 133 7.78 6.17 8.15
C CYS A 133 8.35 4.95 7.43
N ALA A 134 8.32 4.94 6.10
CA ALA A 134 8.85 3.84 5.29
C ALA A 134 10.37 3.70 5.39
N GLU A 135 11.11 4.82 5.47
CA GLU A 135 12.56 4.82 5.65
C GLU A 135 12.96 4.15 6.98
N VAL A 136 12.25 4.46 8.07
CA VAL A 136 12.46 3.81 9.37
C VAL A 136 12.17 2.30 9.29
N LEU A 137 11.08 1.90 8.62
CA LEU A 137 10.71 0.49 8.46
C LEU A 137 11.72 -0.28 7.60
N ALA A 138 12.25 0.34 6.55
CA ALA A 138 13.19 -0.28 5.61
C ALA A 138 14.53 -0.68 6.24
N LEU A 139 14.85 -0.16 7.43
CA LEU A 139 15.99 -0.58 8.24
C LEU A 139 15.82 -1.98 8.82
N SER A 140 14.58 -2.44 9.00
CA SER A 140 14.26 -3.67 9.72
C SER A 140 13.52 -4.71 8.87
N THR A 141 13.06 -4.37 7.66
CA THR A 141 12.39 -5.32 6.77
C THR A 141 13.38 -6.05 5.85
N ARG A 142 13.08 -7.31 5.51
CA ARG A 142 13.79 -8.04 4.44
C ARG A 142 13.28 -7.67 3.04
N TYR A 143 11.98 -7.39 2.94
CA TYR A 143 11.31 -7.06 1.68
C TYR A 143 11.18 -5.53 1.52
N PRO A 144 11.18 -5.01 0.27
CA PRO A 144 10.94 -3.60 -0.01
C PRO A 144 9.68 -3.09 0.67
N VAL A 145 9.77 -1.92 1.31
CA VAL A 145 8.61 -1.23 1.86
C VAL A 145 7.89 -0.54 0.72
N GLN A 146 6.59 -0.74 0.64
CA GLN A 146 5.77 -0.17 -0.43
C GLN A 146 5.02 1.05 0.08
N ILE A 147 5.00 2.11 -0.71
CA ILE A 147 4.26 3.34 -0.42
C ILE A 147 3.02 3.36 -1.31
N LEU A 148 1.84 3.44 -0.69
CA LEU A 148 0.57 3.50 -1.41
C LEU A 148 0.49 4.80 -2.21
N LYS A 149 0.49 4.67 -3.52
CA LYS A 149 0.39 5.80 -4.43
C LYS A 149 -0.98 6.45 -4.31
N GLY A 150 -0.99 7.76 -4.13
CA GLY A 150 -2.21 8.54 -3.91
C GLY A 150 -2.73 8.45 -2.47
N GLY A 151 -2.03 7.74 -1.59
CA GLY A 151 -2.35 7.63 -0.17
C GLY A 151 -3.77 7.13 0.12
N TYR A 152 -4.30 7.57 1.26
CA TYR A 152 -5.65 7.26 1.70
C TYR A 152 -6.72 7.88 0.79
N GLU A 153 -6.50 9.09 0.27
CA GLU A 153 -7.49 9.83 -0.53
C GLU A 153 -7.88 9.05 -1.79
N ASP A 154 -6.91 8.64 -2.61
CA ASP A 154 -7.18 7.93 -3.85
C ASP A 154 -7.72 6.52 -3.60
N PHE A 155 -7.19 5.82 -2.59
CA PHE A 155 -7.65 4.48 -2.24
C PHE A 155 -9.10 4.52 -1.74
N SER A 156 -9.43 5.46 -0.85
CA SER A 156 -10.77 5.59 -0.28
C SER A 156 -11.82 6.06 -1.29
N ALA A 157 -11.41 6.84 -2.29
CA ALA A 157 -12.26 7.21 -3.42
C ALA A 157 -12.58 6.01 -4.32
N SER A 158 -11.61 5.13 -4.55
CA SER A 158 -11.74 3.96 -5.42
C SER A 158 -12.45 2.79 -4.73
N TYR A 159 -12.13 2.56 -3.44
CA TYR A 159 -12.60 1.43 -2.65
C TYR A 159 -13.25 1.89 -1.33
N PRO A 160 -14.35 2.66 -1.37
CA PRO A 160 -14.95 3.26 -0.17
C PRO A 160 -15.49 2.24 0.85
N PHE A 161 -15.72 1.01 0.40
CA PHE A 161 -16.20 -0.13 1.20
C PHE A 161 -15.08 -0.85 1.98
N LEU A 162 -13.81 -0.58 1.66
CA LEU A 162 -12.63 -1.07 2.39
C LEU A 162 -12.10 -0.05 3.42
N ARG A 163 -12.91 0.95 3.76
CA ARG A 163 -12.62 1.86 4.87
C ARG A 163 -13.00 1.23 6.21
N THR A 164 -12.49 1.78 7.29
CA THR A 164 -12.72 1.31 8.66
C THR A 164 -14.18 1.08 8.98
N GLN A 165 -14.48 -0.13 9.47
CA GLN A 165 -15.68 -0.45 10.22
C GLN A 165 -15.40 -0.61 11.72
N LYS A 166 -14.14 -0.94 12.09
CA LYS A 166 -13.66 -1.18 13.46
C LYS A 166 -12.15 -0.92 13.55
N ILE A 167 -11.67 -0.48 14.73
CA ILE A 167 -10.25 -0.10 14.95
C ILE A 167 -9.32 -1.33 15.08
N LEU A 168 -9.78 -2.43 15.69
CA LEU A 168 -8.96 -3.62 15.94
C LEU A 168 -9.74 -4.88 15.58
N TYR A 169 -9.07 -5.80 14.90
CA TYR A 169 -9.60 -7.13 14.55
C TYR A 169 -8.88 -8.20 15.36
N THR A 170 -9.64 -9.18 15.85
CA THR A 170 -9.07 -10.42 16.40
C THR A 170 -8.66 -11.35 15.26
N PRO A 171 -7.71 -12.29 15.47
CA PRO A 171 -7.35 -13.27 14.45
C PRO A 171 -8.57 -14.05 13.92
N GLN A 172 -9.48 -14.46 14.80
CA GLN A 172 -10.72 -15.16 14.43
C GLN A 172 -11.66 -14.29 13.57
N GLU A 173 -11.74 -12.98 13.84
CA GLU A 173 -12.51 -12.07 12.98
C GLU A 173 -11.88 -11.96 11.59
N LEU A 174 -10.54 -11.89 11.50
CA LEU A 174 -9.81 -11.83 10.24
C LEU A 174 -9.99 -13.10 9.40
N GLU A 175 -9.97 -14.27 10.03
CA GLU A 175 -10.17 -15.56 9.36
C GLU A 175 -11.54 -15.68 8.68
N ASN A 176 -12.57 -15.06 9.29
CA ASN A 176 -13.97 -15.16 8.87
C ASN A 176 -14.45 -13.98 8.02
N LEU A 177 -13.54 -13.14 7.51
CA LEU A 177 -13.91 -12.01 6.68
C LEU A 177 -14.53 -12.45 5.35
N THR A 178 -15.65 -11.81 5.00
CA THR A 178 -16.15 -11.79 3.64
C THR A 178 -15.31 -10.79 2.84
N LEU A 179 -14.29 -11.30 2.13
CA LEU A 179 -13.45 -10.49 1.26
C LEU A 179 -14.07 -10.36 -0.13
N TYR A 180 -13.66 -9.33 -0.85
CA TYR A 180 -14.11 -9.08 -2.20
C TYR A 180 -13.36 -9.97 -3.23
N PRO A 181 -13.94 -10.17 -4.43
CA PRO A 181 -13.24 -10.75 -5.56
C PRO A 181 -11.91 -10.06 -5.87
N VAL A 182 -10.94 -10.80 -6.39
CA VAL A 182 -9.67 -10.21 -6.84
C VAL A 182 -9.92 -9.40 -8.12
N GLU A 183 -9.36 -8.21 -8.21
CA GLU A 183 -9.46 -7.32 -9.36
C GLU A 183 -8.36 -7.65 -10.37
N ILE A 184 -8.75 -8.13 -11.55
CA ILE A 184 -7.84 -8.50 -12.64
C ILE A 184 -7.59 -7.31 -13.56
N LEU A 185 -8.67 -6.57 -13.88
CA LEU A 185 -8.59 -5.32 -14.64
C LEU A 185 -9.27 -4.22 -13.81
N PRO A 186 -8.54 -3.14 -13.45
CA PRO A 186 -9.07 -2.07 -12.61
C PRO A 186 -10.41 -1.53 -13.10
N GLY A 187 -11.43 -1.61 -12.24
CA GLY A 187 -12.81 -1.16 -12.46
C GLY A 187 -13.60 -1.95 -13.50
N GLN A 188 -13.06 -3.05 -14.04
CA GLN A 188 -13.63 -3.73 -15.21
C GLN A 188 -13.86 -5.22 -15.01
N LEU A 189 -12.88 -5.94 -14.46
CA LEU A 189 -12.93 -7.40 -14.38
C LEU A 189 -12.48 -7.89 -13.00
N TYR A 190 -13.35 -8.66 -12.37
CA TYR A 190 -13.12 -9.27 -11.07
C TYR A 190 -13.23 -10.78 -11.17
N MET A 191 -12.34 -11.49 -10.49
CA MET A 191 -12.34 -12.95 -10.37
C MET A 191 -12.90 -13.34 -9.00
N ALA A 192 -14.10 -13.92 -9.02
CA ALA A 192 -14.85 -14.29 -7.83
C ALA A 192 -14.98 -15.80 -7.69
N ASN A 193 -15.16 -16.28 -6.45
CA ASN A 193 -15.67 -17.63 -6.20
C ASN A 193 -17.22 -17.63 -6.15
N LEU A 194 -17.82 -18.82 -6.06
CA LEU A 194 -19.28 -18.96 -6.04
C LEU A 194 -19.96 -18.19 -4.89
N ARG A 195 -19.33 -18.13 -3.70
CA ARG A 195 -19.89 -17.42 -2.54
C ARG A 195 -19.93 -15.93 -2.80
N GLN A 196 -18.84 -15.37 -3.31
CA GLN A 196 -18.74 -13.96 -3.66
C GLN A 196 -19.69 -13.57 -4.81
N ALA A 197 -19.80 -14.43 -5.82
CA ALA A 197 -20.71 -14.27 -6.96
C ALA A 197 -22.20 -14.35 -6.58
N SER A 198 -22.52 -14.89 -5.40
CA SER A 198 -23.89 -14.97 -4.88
C SER A 198 -24.19 -13.86 -3.86
N ASP A 199 -23.20 -13.04 -3.51
CA ASP A 199 -23.32 -12.01 -2.48
C ASP A 199 -23.82 -10.68 -3.06
N HIS A 200 -25.02 -10.29 -2.66
CA HIS A 200 -25.67 -9.07 -3.16
C HIS A 200 -24.99 -7.78 -2.67
N GLN A 201 -24.29 -7.80 -1.54
CA GLN A 201 -23.54 -6.64 -1.05
C GLN A 201 -22.30 -6.40 -1.90
N ILE A 202 -21.57 -7.47 -2.26
CA ILE A 202 -20.42 -7.39 -3.18
C ILE A 202 -20.85 -6.81 -4.53
N HIS A 203 -22.00 -7.24 -5.05
CA HIS A 203 -22.51 -6.73 -6.33
C HIS A 203 -22.81 -5.23 -6.28
N LYS A 204 -23.36 -4.73 -5.16
CA LYS A 204 -23.62 -3.30 -4.96
C LYS A 204 -22.34 -2.49 -4.82
N ASP A 205 -21.43 -2.95 -3.97
CA ASP A 205 -20.20 -2.23 -3.63
C ASP A 205 -19.27 -2.09 -4.83
N LEU A 206 -19.10 -3.18 -5.60
CA LEU A 206 -18.31 -3.19 -6.83
C LEU A 206 -19.09 -2.70 -8.06
N LYS A 207 -20.38 -2.38 -7.92
CA LYS A 207 -21.27 -1.92 -8.99
C LYS A 207 -21.26 -2.87 -10.21
N LEU A 208 -21.28 -4.19 -9.95
CA LEU A 208 -21.20 -5.22 -10.98
C LEU A 208 -22.44 -5.19 -11.87
N LYS A 209 -22.22 -5.26 -13.19
CA LYS A 209 -23.30 -5.22 -14.20
C LYS A 209 -23.64 -6.58 -14.77
N ALA A 210 -22.70 -7.52 -14.73
CA ALA A 210 -22.84 -8.85 -15.29
C ALA A 210 -21.97 -9.83 -14.52
N LEU A 211 -22.41 -11.09 -14.50
CA LEU A 211 -21.66 -12.23 -13.99
C LEU A 211 -21.46 -13.20 -15.16
N VAL A 212 -20.22 -13.63 -15.38
CA VAL A 212 -19.89 -14.66 -16.36
C VAL A 212 -19.39 -15.89 -15.62
N ASN A 213 -20.09 -17.02 -15.75
CA ASN A 213 -19.62 -18.28 -15.21
C ASN A 213 -18.70 -18.97 -16.23
N ALA A 214 -17.48 -19.30 -15.80
CA ALA A 214 -16.48 -19.98 -16.61
C ALA A 214 -16.33 -21.48 -16.28
N SER A 215 -17.09 -22.01 -15.31
CA SER A 215 -17.11 -23.45 -15.06
C SER A 215 -17.93 -24.17 -16.13
N GLN A 216 -17.40 -25.28 -16.67
CA GLN A 216 -18.24 -26.27 -17.35
C GLN A 216 -19.05 -27.05 -16.30
N ASP A 217 -20.33 -27.27 -16.60
CA ASP A 217 -21.20 -28.20 -15.86
C ASP A 217 -20.65 -29.64 -15.89
#